data_AF-D2PKN0-F1
#
_entry.id   AF-D2PKN0-F1
#
_cell.length_a   1.000
_cell.length_b   1.000
_cell.length_c   1.000
_cell.angle_alpha   90.00
_cell.angle_beta   90.00
_cell.angle_gamma   90.00
#
_symmetry.space_group_name_H-M   'P 1'
#
loop_
_entity.id
_entity.type
_entity.pdbx_description
1 polymer ?
#
loop_
_entity_poly.entity_id
_entity_poly.type
_entity_poly.pdbx_seq_one_letter_code
_entity_poly.pdbx_strand_id
1 'polypeptide(L)'
;MAGRHPASEVPDVGDGLWERIQDAVLAESGAAKTLWNGQLHYTDPNQRVRGSAAADGTVRLSRELVVRPLQEMYEQQGRPNNREQLIAWRNAVKTVAHEFSHLAAEPGFEHVDRALGMRRPEFTPIEEGTTEAWSQARLDRVIDRVLPPEFAAQLKSVRGVESYPAWAPAARAFAQSVGAEIGLDYREVLDQLNRAGRTGKGQVAADLLFDASELPSLVPTDAQAAVRAEIRAAIDQGFADLLPLRDDRSADLRTTSGQRGTEIAHAAAQAVRRAERRFQPPAAGERVVDRSQVRLEIISSPSRAERSGTAGDRPAATPSEGELAALRALLQSQSPPSRLPAADPAQTRPRATHTTSRPNDNRPRNR
;
A
#
# COMPACT_ATOMS: atom_id res chain seq x y z
N MET A 1 -20.02 -8.23 -9.37
CA MET A 1 -18.80 -8.31 -8.55
C MET A 1 -18.65 -9.74 -8.09
N ALA A 2 -17.41 -10.24 -7.96
CA ALA A 2 -17.18 -11.60 -7.46
C ALA A 2 -17.39 -11.59 -5.94
N GLY A 3 -18.38 -12.32 -5.44
CA GLY A 3 -18.58 -12.51 -4.01
C GLY A 3 -17.53 -13.45 -3.40
N ARG A 4 -17.53 -13.59 -2.07
CA ARG A 4 -16.65 -14.52 -1.36
C ARG A 4 -16.69 -15.92 -1.96
N HIS A 5 -15.50 -16.45 -2.21
CA HIS A 5 -15.32 -17.78 -2.76
C HIS A 5 -15.66 -18.86 -1.69
N PRO A 6 -16.35 -19.96 -2.05
CA PRO A 6 -16.72 -21.02 -1.10
C PRO A 6 -15.55 -21.71 -0.39
N ALA A 7 -14.34 -21.61 -0.96
CA ALA A 7 -13.12 -22.16 -0.35
C ALA A 7 -12.51 -21.28 0.75
N SER A 8 -13.08 -20.11 1.05
CA SER A 8 -12.58 -19.21 2.09
C SER A 8 -12.71 -19.81 3.50
N GLU A 9 -11.61 -19.86 4.23
CA GLU A 9 -11.52 -20.37 5.61
C GLU A 9 -12.13 -19.40 6.63
N VAL A 10 -12.08 -18.10 6.35
CA VAL A 10 -12.66 -17.05 7.22
C VAL A 10 -14.18 -17.07 7.05
N PRO A 11 -14.97 -17.21 8.13
CA PRO A 11 -16.43 -17.24 8.06
C PRO A 11 -16.99 -15.91 7.55
N ASP A 12 -18.25 -15.94 7.09
CA ASP A 12 -18.96 -14.69 6.85
C ASP A 12 -19.25 -14.00 8.19
N VAL A 13 -19.26 -12.66 8.17
CA VAL A 13 -19.53 -11.83 9.34
C VAL A 13 -20.59 -10.82 8.95
N GLY A 14 -21.69 -10.78 9.71
CA GLY A 14 -22.73 -9.77 9.59
C GLY A 14 -23.27 -9.61 8.16
N ASP A 15 -23.70 -10.72 7.54
CA ASP A 15 -24.33 -10.76 6.22
C ASP A 15 -23.51 -10.04 5.13
N GLY A 16 -22.31 -10.55 4.82
CA GLY A 16 -21.45 -10.01 3.77
C GLY A 16 -20.69 -8.73 4.14
N LEU A 17 -20.20 -8.61 5.38
CA LEU A 17 -19.35 -7.47 5.78
C LEU A 17 -18.11 -7.32 4.86
N TRP A 18 -17.50 -8.43 4.46
CA TRP A 18 -16.25 -8.41 3.69
C TRP A 18 -16.44 -7.70 2.34
N GLU A 19 -17.47 -8.10 1.60
CA GLU A 19 -17.89 -7.51 0.33
C GLU A 19 -18.24 -6.03 0.51
N ARG A 20 -19.00 -5.69 1.56
CA ARG A 20 -19.35 -4.29 1.83
C ARG A 20 -18.12 -3.42 2.09
N ILE A 21 -17.11 -3.92 2.83
CA ILE A 21 -15.85 -3.19 3.02
C ILE A 21 -15.08 -3.07 1.71
N GLN A 22 -14.98 -4.15 0.92
CA GLN A 22 -14.33 -4.09 -0.39
C GLN A 22 -15.01 -3.07 -1.32
N ASP A 23 -16.34 -3.03 -1.35
CA ASP A 23 -17.12 -2.09 -2.15
C ASP A 23 -16.94 -0.65 -1.66
N ALA A 24 -16.93 -0.45 -0.34
CA ALA A 24 -16.65 0.85 0.26
C ALA A 24 -15.22 1.32 -0.07
N VAL A 25 -14.23 0.42 -0.09
CA VAL A 25 -12.86 0.75 -0.48
C VAL A 25 -12.79 1.18 -1.95
N LEU A 26 -13.46 0.49 -2.87
CA LEU A 26 -13.53 0.91 -4.27
C LEU A 26 -14.22 2.27 -4.41
N ALA A 27 -15.35 2.46 -3.73
CA ALA A 27 -16.10 3.70 -3.79
C ALA A 27 -15.32 4.91 -3.22
N GLU A 28 -14.59 4.73 -2.13
CA GLU A 28 -13.81 5.81 -1.50
C GLU A 28 -12.48 6.08 -2.19
N SER A 29 -11.86 5.08 -2.83
CA SER A 29 -10.61 5.27 -3.56
C SER A 29 -10.80 5.72 -5.01
N GLY A 30 -12.00 5.54 -5.58
CA GLY A 30 -12.26 5.76 -7.00
C GLY A 30 -11.56 4.75 -7.91
N ALA A 31 -11.07 3.63 -7.37
CA ALA A 31 -10.45 2.58 -8.17
C ALA A 31 -11.49 1.91 -9.09
N ALA A 32 -11.05 1.54 -10.29
CA ALA A 32 -11.94 1.00 -11.32
C ALA A 32 -12.34 -0.45 -11.04
N LYS A 33 -11.46 -1.22 -10.40
CA LYS A 33 -11.69 -2.62 -10.07
C LYS A 33 -10.93 -3.03 -8.81
N THR A 34 -11.27 -4.20 -8.30
CA THR A 34 -10.50 -4.91 -7.28
C THR A 34 -9.80 -6.12 -7.91
N LEU A 35 -8.58 -6.42 -7.44
CA LEU A 35 -7.87 -7.66 -7.66
C LEU A 35 -8.23 -8.73 -6.61
N TRP A 36 -9.24 -8.52 -5.76
CA TRP A 36 -9.66 -9.57 -4.85
C TRP A 36 -10.27 -10.76 -5.61
N ASN A 37 -9.74 -11.95 -5.37
CA ASN A 37 -10.17 -13.19 -6.01
C ASN A 37 -11.32 -13.88 -5.25
N GLY A 38 -11.90 -13.22 -4.26
CA GLY A 38 -12.95 -13.75 -3.39
C GLY A 38 -12.44 -14.63 -2.24
N GLN A 39 -11.15 -14.94 -2.15
CA GLN A 39 -10.61 -15.84 -1.12
C GLN A 39 -10.20 -15.08 0.14
N LEU A 40 -10.64 -15.60 1.29
CA LEU A 40 -10.26 -15.15 2.62
C LEU A 40 -9.69 -16.31 3.44
N HIS A 41 -8.45 -16.17 3.89
CA HIS A 41 -7.73 -17.19 4.68
C HIS A 41 -7.26 -16.61 6.01
N TYR A 42 -6.83 -17.46 6.94
CA TYR A 42 -6.17 -16.97 8.14
C TYR A 42 -4.69 -16.66 7.87
N THR A 43 -4.15 -15.67 8.57
CA THR A 43 -2.69 -15.49 8.67
C THR A 43 -2.08 -16.63 9.49
N ASP A 44 -0.79 -16.93 9.27
CA ASP A 44 -0.05 -17.84 10.15
C ASP A 44 -0.06 -17.29 11.59
N PRO A 45 -0.51 -18.06 12.60
CA PRO A 45 -0.57 -17.60 13.99
C PRO A 45 0.81 -17.24 14.58
N ASN A 46 1.90 -17.71 13.99
CA ASN A 46 3.26 -17.37 14.41
C ASN A 46 3.75 -16.03 13.83
N GLN A 47 3.05 -15.50 12.82
CA GLN A 47 3.36 -14.19 12.26
C GLN A 47 2.64 -13.10 13.04
N ARG A 48 3.38 -12.07 13.43
CA ARG A 48 2.82 -10.89 14.12
C ARG A 48 2.20 -9.89 13.15
N VAL A 49 1.35 -10.37 12.24
CA VAL A 49 0.64 -9.55 11.25
C VAL A 49 -0.86 -9.63 11.48
N ARG A 50 -1.57 -8.52 11.24
CA ARG A 50 -3.04 -8.47 11.38
C ARG A 50 -3.75 -8.88 10.10
N GLY A 51 -3.13 -8.58 8.96
CA GLY A 51 -3.62 -8.92 7.64
C GLY A 51 -2.47 -8.98 6.63
N SER A 52 -2.76 -9.53 5.46
CA SER A 52 -1.94 -9.38 4.27
C SER A 52 -2.77 -9.62 3.00
N ALA A 53 -2.47 -8.91 1.93
CA ALA A 53 -2.99 -9.16 0.60
C ALA A 53 -1.91 -9.81 -0.30
N ALA A 54 -2.15 -11.05 -0.73
CA ALA A 54 -1.22 -11.81 -1.54
C ALA A 54 -1.23 -11.36 -3.03
N ALA A 55 -0.27 -11.88 -3.80
CA ALA A 55 -0.10 -11.53 -5.21
C ALA A 55 -1.26 -12.01 -6.11
N ASP A 56 -1.82 -13.18 -5.77
CA ASP A 56 -2.98 -13.80 -6.41
C ASP A 56 -4.33 -13.17 -6.02
N GLY A 57 -4.30 -12.11 -5.19
CA GLY A 57 -5.50 -11.43 -4.69
C GLY A 57 -6.12 -12.05 -3.45
N THR A 58 -5.54 -13.10 -2.88
CA THR A 58 -6.04 -13.69 -1.63
C THR A 58 -5.79 -12.73 -0.46
N VAL A 59 -6.82 -12.47 0.35
CA VAL A 59 -6.67 -11.71 1.59
C VAL A 59 -6.55 -12.67 2.76
N ARG A 60 -5.55 -12.47 3.61
CA ARG A 60 -5.33 -13.23 4.85
C ARG A 60 -5.57 -12.34 6.04
N LEU A 61 -6.34 -12.80 7.02
CA LEU A 61 -6.70 -12.03 8.22
C LEU A 61 -6.35 -12.79 9.49
N SER A 62 -5.88 -12.07 10.51
CA SER A 62 -5.65 -12.63 11.82
C SER A 62 -6.98 -13.03 12.46
N ARG A 63 -7.09 -14.31 12.86
CA ARG A 63 -8.25 -14.82 13.60
C ARG A 63 -8.51 -14.00 14.85
N GLU A 64 -7.46 -13.77 15.63
CA GLU A 64 -7.53 -13.20 16.98
C GLU A 64 -7.67 -11.68 16.99
N LEU A 65 -7.04 -11.00 16.01
CA LEU A 65 -6.91 -9.55 15.99
C LEU A 65 -7.86 -8.86 14.99
N VAL A 66 -8.51 -9.61 14.10
CA VAL A 66 -9.42 -9.08 13.09
C VAL A 66 -10.74 -9.83 13.10
N VAL A 67 -10.74 -11.12 12.79
CA VAL A 67 -11.98 -11.88 12.56
C VAL A 67 -12.83 -11.96 13.82
N ARG A 68 -12.26 -12.42 14.94
CA ARG A 68 -13.00 -12.51 16.22
C ARG A 68 -13.52 -11.14 16.68
N PRO A 69 -12.72 -10.06 16.72
CA PRO A 69 -13.24 -8.74 17.05
C PRO A 69 -14.45 -8.32 16.19
N LEU A 70 -14.46 -8.61 14.89
CA LEU A 70 -15.60 -8.29 14.03
C LEU A 70 -16.81 -9.19 14.30
N GLN A 71 -16.63 -10.46 14.63
CA GLN A 71 -17.73 -11.33 15.08
C GLN A 71 -18.34 -10.83 16.38
N GLU A 72 -17.50 -10.51 17.37
CA GLU A 72 -17.93 -9.97 18.67
C GLU A 72 -18.71 -8.66 18.51
N MET A 73 -18.32 -7.80 17.57
CA MET A 73 -19.03 -6.55 17.26
C MET A 73 -20.50 -6.79 16.90
N TYR A 74 -20.79 -7.81 16.08
CA TYR A 74 -22.17 -8.16 15.70
C TYR A 74 -22.92 -8.89 16.82
N GLU A 75 -22.24 -9.80 17.54
CA GLU A 75 -22.84 -10.50 18.68
C GLU A 75 -23.26 -9.56 19.82
N GLN A 76 -22.55 -8.43 19.97
CA GLN A 76 -22.81 -7.43 20.99
C GLN A 76 -23.68 -6.27 20.49
N GLN A 77 -24.33 -6.42 19.34
CA GLN A 77 -25.29 -5.44 18.81
C GLN A 77 -26.40 -5.11 19.81
N GLY A 78 -26.59 -3.81 20.03
CA GLY A 78 -27.58 -3.27 20.97
C GLY A 78 -27.16 -3.33 22.44
N ARG A 79 -25.94 -3.77 22.77
CA ARG A 79 -25.41 -3.79 24.13
C ARG A 79 -24.45 -2.62 24.39
N PRO A 80 -24.31 -2.15 25.65
CA PRO A 80 -23.27 -1.20 26.00
C PRO A 80 -21.87 -1.80 25.78
N ASN A 81 -21.01 -1.05 25.10
CA ASN A 81 -19.65 -1.48 24.76
C ASN A 81 -18.63 -0.57 25.44
N ASN A 82 -17.54 -1.14 25.95
CA ASN A 82 -16.47 -0.37 26.56
C ASN A 82 -15.51 0.19 25.49
N ARG A 83 -14.67 1.15 25.89
CA ARG A 83 -13.73 1.83 25.00
C ARG A 83 -12.74 0.87 24.33
N GLU A 84 -12.26 -0.14 25.05
CA GLU A 84 -11.27 -1.09 24.54
C GLU A 84 -11.84 -1.95 23.41
N GLN A 85 -13.08 -2.41 23.58
CA GLN A 85 -13.82 -3.14 22.55
C GLN A 85 -14.00 -2.29 21.29
N LEU A 86 -14.46 -1.05 21.43
CA LEU A 86 -14.62 -0.13 20.29
C LEU A 86 -13.30 0.10 19.54
N ILE A 87 -12.17 0.23 20.26
CA ILE A 87 -10.85 0.37 19.65
C ILE A 87 -10.46 -0.91 18.90
N ALA A 88 -10.69 -2.09 19.48
CA ALA A 88 -10.40 -3.37 18.84
C ALA A 88 -11.22 -3.54 17.54
N TRP A 89 -12.51 -3.25 17.58
CA TRP A 89 -13.41 -3.33 16.41
C TRP A 89 -13.02 -2.33 15.32
N ARG A 90 -12.77 -1.07 15.69
CA ARG A 90 -12.31 -0.04 14.74
C ARG A 90 -11.00 -0.45 14.06
N ASN A 91 -10.04 -0.98 14.81
CA ASN A 91 -8.77 -1.46 14.25
C ASN A 91 -8.97 -2.65 13.33
N ALA A 92 -9.90 -3.56 13.65
CA ALA A 92 -10.22 -4.69 12.78
C ALA A 92 -10.83 -4.23 11.45
N VAL A 93 -11.80 -3.30 11.47
CA VAL A 93 -12.36 -2.69 10.24
C VAL A 93 -11.26 -1.99 9.43
N LYS A 94 -10.38 -1.22 10.09
CA LYS A 94 -9.22 -0.58 9.44
C LYS A 94 -8.33 -1.59 8.75
N THR A 95 -7.97 -2.69 9.42
CA THR A 95 -7.11 -3.71 8.83
C THR A 95 -7.74 -4.31 7.58
N VAL A 96 -9.04 -4.63 7.61
CA VAL A 96 -9.72 -5.18 6.42
C VAL A 96 -9.73 -4.17 5.27
N ALA A 97 -10.04 -2.90 5.57
CA ALA A 97 -9.98 -1.83 4.57
C ALA A 97 -8.57 -1.64 3.99
N HIS A 98 -7.52 -1.73 4.83
CA HIS A 98 -6.11 -1.69 4.42
C HIS A 98 -5.77 -2.82 3.44
N GLU A 99 -6.11 -4.06 3.78
CA GLU A 99 -5.81 -5.20 2.90
C GLU A 99 -6.58 -5.12 1.57
N PHE A 100 -7.84 -4.68 1.59
CA PHE A 100 -8.57 -4.48 0.34
C PHE A 100 -8.04 -3.30 -0.48
N SER A 101 -7.48 -2.26 0.16
CA SER A 101 -6.88 -1.15 -0.58
C SER A 101 -5.61 -1.53 -1.32
N HIS A 102 -4.85 -2.53 -0.84
CA HIS A 102 -3.76 -3.13 -1.63
C HIS A 102 -4.24 -3.80 -2.92
N LEU A 103 -5.52 -4.17 -2.99
CA LEU A 103 -6.14 -4.82 -4.14
C LEU A 103 -6.99 -3.85 -4.98
N ALA A 104 -7.09 -2.58 -4.59
CA ALA A 104 -7.71 -1.55 -5.42
C ALA A 104 -6.80 -1.25 -6.62
N ALA A 105 -7.36 -1.25 -7.83
CA ALA A 105 -6.56 -1.16 -9.05
C ALA A 105 -7.20 -0.28 -10.13
N GLU A 106 -6.34 0.32 -10.93
CA GLU A 106 -6.68 1.04 -12.15
C GLU A 106 -6.99 0.07 -13.32
N PRO A 107 -7.63 0.57 -14.41
CA PRO A 107 -7.88 -0.24 -15.59
C PRO A 107 -6.60 -0.86 -16.16
N GLY A 108 -6.66 -2.14 -16.54
CA GLY A 108 -5.53 -2.87 -17.14
C GLY A 108 -4.46 -3.37 -16.17
N PHE A 109 -4.48 -2.98 -14.89
CA PHE A 109 -3.56 -3.51 -13.88
C PHE A 109 -4.04 -4.90 -13.41
N GLU A 110 -3.23 -5.94 -13.55
CA GLU A 110 -3.60 -7.33 -13.28
C GLU A 110 -2.77 -7.97 -12.15
N HIS A 111 -3.13 -9.19 -11.74
CA HIS A 111 -2.39 -9.95 -10.72
C HIS A 111 -0.91 -10.17 -11.08
N VAL A 112 -0.59 -10.30 -12.37
CA VAL A 112 0.80 -10.45 -12.82
C VAL A 112 1.62 -9.20 -12.50
N ASP A 113 1.04 -8.00 -12.66
CA ASP A 113 1.69 -6.73 -12.37
C ASP A 113 1.90 -6.56 -10.87
N ARG A 114 0.89 -6.94 -10.07
CA ARG A 114 1.01 -7.01 -8.61
C ARG A 114 2.15 -7.94 -8.19
N ALA A 115 2.17 -9.17 -8.73
CA ALA A 115 3.18 -10.17 -8.40
C ALA A 115 4.60 -9.70 -8.75
N LEU A 116 4.78 -9.02 -9.88
CA LEU A 116 6.06 -8.39 -10.24
C LEU A 116 6.42 -7.24 -9.29
N GLY A 117 5.46 -6.38 -8.97
CA GLY A 117 5.68 -5.28 -8.03
C GLY A 117 6.13 -5.76 -6.65
N MET A 118 5.52 -6.83 -6.14
CA MET A 118 5.87 -7.40 -4.82
C MET A 118 7.31 -7.93 -4.75
N ARG A 119 7.96 -8.20 -5.89
CA ARG A 119 9.38 -8.58 -5.96
C ARG A 119 10.34 -7.39 -5.86
N ARG A 120 9.81 -6.17 -5.83
CA ARG A 120 10.57 -4.91 -5.78
C ARG A 120 10.44 -4.30 -4.38
N PRO A 121 11.31 -4.69 -3.42
CA PRO A 121 11.21 -4.25 -2.03
C PRO A 121 11.38 -2.74 -1.86
N GLU A 122 12.06 -2.06 -2.80
CA GLU A 122 12.24 -0.61 -2.81
C GLU A 122 10.91 0.16 -2.87
N PHE A 123 9.83 -0.44 -3.38
CA PHE A 123 8.50 0.17 -3.39
C PHE A 123 7.64 -0.15 -2.17
N THR A 124 8.14 -0.97 -1.23
CA THR A 124 7.38 -1.28 -0.01
C THR A 124 7.01 -0.01 0.77
N PRO A 125 7.91 0.97 0.97
CA PRO A 125 7.57 2.16 1.75
C PRO A 125 6.48 3.02 1.13
N ILE A 126 6.51 3.24 -0.20
CA ILE A 126 5.46 4.04 -0.87
C ILE A 126 4.12 3.30 -0.90
N GLU A 127 4.12 1.97 -1.09
CA GLU A 127 2.89 1.17 -1.07
C GLU A 127 2.28 1.13 0.32
N GLU A 128 2.96 0.56 1.31
CA GLU A 128 2.42 0.41 2.67
C GLU A 128 2.16 1.76 3.34
N GLY A 129 3.05 2.74 3.12
CA GLY A 129 2.87 4.09 3.65
C GLY A 129 1.60 4.76 3.10
N THR A 130 1.38 4.69 1.79
CA THR A 130 0.18 5.27 1.16
C THR A 130 -1.07 4.51 1.56
N THR A 131 -1.06 3.18 1.49
CA THR A 131 -2.20 2.32 1.85
C THR A 131 -2.62 2.55 3.31
N GLU A 132 -1.67 2.61 4.26
CA GLU A 132 -1.98 2.89 5.67
C GLU A 132 -2.47 4.34 5.88
N ALA A 133 -1.82 5.33 5.24
CA ALA A 133 -2.24 6.72 5.35
C ALA A 133 -3.66 6.92 4.79
N TRP A 134 -3.96 6.29 3.65
CA TRP A 134 -5.28 6.30 3.01
C TRP A 134 -6.32 5.60 3.87
N SER A 135 -6.04 4.37 4.34
CA SER A 135 -6.99 3.59 5.14
C SER A 135 -7.36 4.32 6.44
N GLN A 136 -6.41 5.00 7.08
CA GLN A 136 -6.68 5.87 8.23
C GLN A 136 -7.53 7.10 7.85
N ALA A 137 -7.24 7.76 6.73
CA ALA A 137 -7.93 8.98 6.30
C ALA A 137 -9.37 8.73 5.82
N ARG A 138 -9.66 7.53 5.30
CA ARG A 138 -10.98 7.14 4.78
C ARG A 138 -11.79 6.25 5.73
N LEU A 139 -11.20 5.77 6.84
CA LEU A 139 -11.84 4.81 7.75
C LEU A 139 -13.25 5.22 8.19
N ASP A 140 -13.45 6.49 8.55
CA ASP A 140 -14.77 6.95 9.02
C ASP A 140 -15.84 6.85 7.92
N ARG A 141 -15.48 7.16 6.67
CA ARG A 141 -16.39 7.02 5.52
C ARG A 141 -16.65 5.56 5.17
N VAL A 142 -15.64 4.70 5.28
CA VAL A 142 -15.81 3.26 5.13
C VAL A 142 -16.77 2.74 6.21
N ILE A 143 -16.57 3.11 7.48
CA ILE A 143 -17.45 2.75 8.60
C ILE A 143 -18.89 3.19 8.35
N ASP A 144 -19.10 4.44 7.90
CA ASP A 144 -20.44 4.98 7.60
C ASP A 144 -21.16 4.23 6.49
N ARG A 145 -20.43 3.65 5.53
CA ARG A 145 -21.02 2.88 4.42
C ARG A 145 -21.39 1.47 4.80
N VAL A 146 -20.62 0.83 5.69
CA VAL A 146 -20.69 -0.63 5.90
C VAL A 146 -21.39 -1.03 7.18
N LEU A 147 -21.52 -0.13 8.15
CA LEU A 147 -22.13 -0.41 9.45
C LEU A 147 -23.45 0.34 9.64
N PRO A 148 -24.36 -0.19 10.50
CA PRO A 148 -25.52 0.56 10.95
C PRO A 148 -25.13 1.92 11.57
N PRO A 149 -25.90 3.00 11.36
CA PRO A 149 -25.52 4.35 11.78
C PRO A 149 -25.17 4.47 13.28
N GLU A 150 -25.90 3.78 14.16
CA GLU A 150 -25.66 3.78 15.60
C GLU A 150 -24.32 3.12 15.98
N PHE A 151 -23.90 2.10 15.23
CA PHE A 151 -22.61 1.45 15.40
C PHE A 151 -21.49 2.28 14.81
N ALA A 152 -21.71 2.83 13.62
CA ALA A 152 -20.77 3.74 12.98
C ALA A 152 -20.42 4.91 13.90
N ALA A 153 -21.41 5.53 14.53
CA ALA A 153 -21.20 6.61 15.49
C ALA A 153 -20.32 6.18 16.68
N GLN A 154 -20.56 5.00 17.26
CA GLN A 154 -19.75 4.47 18.37
C GLN A 154 -18.30 4.22 17.95
N LEU A 155 -18.07 3.55 16.81
CA LEU A 155 -16.71 3.27 16.34
C LEU A 155 -15.94 4.55 15.94
N LYS A 156 -16.64 5.59 15.47
CA LYS A 156 -16.02 6.90 15.18
C LYS A 156 -15.70 7.73 16.43
N SER A 157 -16.27 7.39 17.58
CA SER A 157 -15.99 8.08 18.85
C SER A 157 -14.63 7.73 19.47
N VAL A 158 -13.97 6.68 18.98
CA VAL A 158 -12.65 6.22 19.45
C VAL A 158 -11.60 6.37 18.35
N ARG A 159 -10.34 6.54 18.76
CA ARG A 159 -9.20 6.51 17.84
C ARG A 159 -8.57 5.13 17.83
N GLY A 160 -8.23 4.66 16.64
CA GLY A 160 -7.50 3.41 16.44
C GLY A 160 -6.02 3.55 16.77
N VAL A 161 -5.30 2.43 16.64
CA VAL A 161 -3.84 2.39 16.71
C VAL A 161 -3.28 2.64 15.31
N GLU A 162 -2.39 3.61 15.20
CA GLU A 162 -1.64 3.85 13.95
C GLU A 162 -0.63 2.72 13.73
N SER A 163 -0.64 2.13 12.54
CA SER A 163 0.36 1.15 12.11
C SER A 163 1.45 1.83 11.25
N TYR A 164 2.54 1.12 10.97
CA TYR A 164 3.63 1.57 10.08
C TYR A 164 4.21 2.96 10.40
N PRO A 165 4.72 3.19 11.62
CA PRO A 165 5.26 4.49 12.02
C PRO A 165 6.45 4.95 11.17
N ALA A 166 7.13 4.02 10.49
CA ALA A 166 8.24 4.30 9.58
C ALA A 166 7.81 4.92 8.25
N TRP A 167 6.57 4.67 7.77
CA TRP A 167 6.18 4.99 6.39
C TRP A 167 4.87 5.77 6.27
N ALA A 168 3.87 5.48 7.10
CA ALA A 168 2.58 6.17 7.02
C ALA A 168 2.68 7.69 7.30
N PRO A 169 3.49 8.16 8.27
CA PRO A 169 3.72 9.60 8.44
C PRO A 169 4.39 10.25 7.22
N ALA A 170 5.37 9.58 6.60
CA ALA A 170 6.01 10.06 5.38
C ALA A 170 5.00 10.20 4.22
N ALA A 171 4.19 9.18 3.95
CA ALA A 171 3.20 9.22 2.88
C ALA A 171 2.15 10.33 3.10
N ARG A 172 1.71 10.53 4.36
CA ARG A 172 0.79 11.63 4.70
C ARG A 172 1.42 13.00 4.47
N ALA A 173 2.63 13.23 4.97
CA ALA A 173 3.32 14.50 4.82
C ALA A 173 3.67 14.80 3.34
N PHE A 174 4.03 13.75 2.59
CA PHE A 174 4.22 13.82 1.14
C PHE A 174 2.92 14.25 0.45
N ALA A 175 1.80 13.57 0.71
CA ALA A 175 0.51 13.90 0.10
C ALA A 175 0.02 15.31 0.47
N GLN A 176 0.27 15.77 1.70
CA GLN A 176 -0.02 17.14 2.13
C GLN A 176 0.81 18.17 1.37
N SER A 177 2.10 17.91 1.20
CA SER A 177 3.02 18.82 0.51
C SER A 177 2.72 18.88 -0.99
N VAL A 178 2.48 17.74 -1.63
CA VAL A 178 2.05 17.66 -3.04
C VAL A 178 0.70 18.37 -3.21
N GLY A 179 -0.28 18.08 -2.34
CA GLY A 179 -1.59 18.72 -2.38
C GLY A 179 -1.51 20.24 -2.25
N ALA A 180 -0.67 20.74 -1.34
CA ALA A 180 -0.44 22.18 -1.20
C ALA A 180 0.20 22.81 -2.46
N GLU A 181 1.13 22.11 -3.12
CA GLU A 181 1.76 22.60 -4.37
C GLU A 181 0.76 22.71 -5.52
N ILE A 182 -0.17 21.75 -5.63
CA ILE A 182 -1.08 21.63 -6.79
C ILE A 182 -2.52 22.09 -6.49
N GLY A 183 -2.81 22.58 -5.29
CA GLY A 183 -4.13 23.04 -4.89
C GLY A 183 -5.19 21.96 -4.63
N LEU A 184 -4.78 20.76 -4.20
CA LEU A 184 -5.67 19.64 -3.83
C LEU A 184 -5.65 19.35 -2.32
N ASP A 185 -6.75 18.80 -1.77
CA ASP A 185 -6.72 18.25 -0.41
C ASP A 185 -5.82 17.00 -0.36
N TYR A 186 -5.06 16.84 0.72
CA TYR A 186 -4.13 15.72 0.84
C TYR A 186 -4.82 14.36 0.71
N ARG A 187 -6.11 14.26 1.07
CA ARG A 187 -6.87 13.01 0.93
C ARG A 187 -7.20 12.70 -0.52
N GLU A 188 -7.42 13.72 -1.35
CA GLU A 188 -7.60 13.54 -2.80
C GLU A 188 -6.31 13.02 -3.43
N VAL A 189 -5.16 13.57 -3.02
CA VAL A 189 -3.84 13.03 -3.42
C VAL A 189 -3.71 11.57 -2.99
N LEU A 190 -4.05 11.23 -1.74
CA LEU A 190 -4.02 9.85 -1.28
C LEU A 190 -4.97 8.92 -2.06
N ASP A 191 -6.16 9.38 -2.47
CA ASP A 191 -7.05 8.56 -3.31
C ASP A 191 -6.41 8.25 -4.66
N GLN A 192 -5.81 9.25 -5.32
CA GLN A 192 -5.09 9.09 -6.58
C GLN A 192 -3.91 8.12 -6.45
N LEU A 193 -3.16 8.19 -5.34
CA LEU A 193 -2.07 7.26 -5.09
C LEU A 193 -2.57 5.86 -4.72
N ASN A 194 -3.69 5.75 -4.00
CA ASN A 194 -4.22 4.47 -3.53
C ASN A 194 -4.74 3.60 -4.68
N ARG A 195 -5.39 4.21 -5.70
CA ARG A 195 -5.88 3.48 -6.89
C ARG A 195 -4.76 2.90 -7.78
N ALA A 196 -3.56 3.43 -7.67
CA ALA A 196 -2.42 2.96 -8.45
C ALA A 196 -1.80 1.72 -7.82
N GLY A 197 -1.36 0.78 -8.66
CA GLY A 197 -0.59 -0.37 -8.19
C GLY A 197 0.71 0.03 -7.50
N ARG A 198 1.31 -0.90 -6.74
CA ARG A 198 2.55 -0.71 -5.96
C ARG A 198 3.64 0.11 -6.68
N THR A 199 3.91 -0.21 -7.94
CA THR A 199 4.98 0.40 -8.74
C THR A 199 4.56 1.66 -9.50
N GLY A 200 3.26 1.98 -9.51
CA GLY A 200 2.67 3.11 -10.23
C GLY A 200 2.46 4.36 -9.38
N LYS A 201 2.49 4.25 -8.04
CA LYS A 201 2.21 5.38 -7.14
C LYS A 201 3.12 6.60 -7.38
N GLY A 202 4.42 6.37 -7.60
CA GLY A 202 5.37 7.44 -7.93
C GLY A 202 5.09 8.10 -9.29
N GLN A 203 4.62 7.33 -10.28
CA GLN A 203 4.19 7.86 -11.58
C GLN A 203 2.97 8.77 -11.43
N VAL A 204 1.94 8.34 -10.68
CA VAL A 204 0.74 9.16 -10.45
C VAL A 204 1.10 10.48 -9.77
N ALA A 205 1.96 10.46 -8.75
CA ALA A 205 2.42 11.69 -8.11
C ALA A 205 3.20 12.60 -9.07
N ALA A 206 4.08 12.03 -9.90
CA ALA A 206 4.80 12.77 -10.92
C ALA A 206 3.87 13.41 -11.95
N ASP A 207 2.79 12.70 -12.33
CA ASP A 207 1.80 13.20 -13.27
C ASP A 207 1.01 14.38 -12.70
N LEU A 208 0.56 14.26 -11.45
CA LEU A 208 -0.11 15.37 -10.74
C LEU A 208 0.75 16.63 -10.69
N LEU A 209 2.03 16.49 -10.34
CA LEU A 209 2.98 17.61 -10.27
C LEU A 209 3.28 18.20 -11.65
N PHE A 210 3.46 17.37 -12.66
CA PHE A 210 3.70 17.84 -14.03
C PHE A 210 2.48 18.60 -14.55
N ASP A 211 1.28 18.03 -14.42
CA ASP A 211 0.04 18.59 -14.99
C ASP A 211 -0.36 19.90 -14.33
N ALA A 212 -0.03 20.11 -13.05
CA ALA A 212 -0.32 21.33 -12.31
C ALA A 212 0.73 22.45 -12.49
N SER A 213 1.85 22.16 -13.17
CA SER A 213 2.96 23.11 -13.39
C SER A 213 2.85 23.84 -14.73
N GLU A 214 3.86 24.66 -15.08
CA GLU A 214 3.94 25.25 -16.44
C GLU A 214 4.44 24.26 -17.50
N LEU A 215 4.97 23.10 -17.07
CA LEU A 215 5.61 22.10 -17.93
C LEU A 215 4.77 21.60 -19.11
N PRO A 216 3.44 21.39 -19.01
CA PRO A 216 2.65 20.94 -20.16
C PRO A 216 2.71 21.92 -21.35
N SER A 217 2.92 23.22 -21.05
CA SER A 217 3.06 24.28 -22.06
C SER A 217 4.51 24.55 -22.48
N LEU A 218 5.47 24.31 -21.59
CA LEU A 218 6.90 24.57 -21.83
C LEU A 218 7.61 23.40 -22.53
N VAL A 219 7.27 22.15 -22.18
CA VAL A 219 8.00 20.96 -22.61
C VAL A 219 7.44 20.43 -23.93
N PRO A 220 8.28 20.28 -24.98
CA PRO A 220 7.88 19.62 -26.22
C PRO A 220 7.26 18.25 -25.97
N THR A 221 6.22 17.88 -26.73
CA THR A 221 5.44 16.65 -26.51
C THR A 221 6.31 15.39 -26.43
N ASP A 222 7.35 15.30 -27.26
CA ASP A 222 8.31 14.19 -27.30
C ASP A 222 9.25 14.13 -26.08
N ALA A 223 9.39 15.23 -25.33
CA ALA A 223 10.20 15.31 -24.11
C ALA A 223 9.38 15.15 -22.81
N GLN A 224 8.04 15.22 -22.85
CA GLN A 224 7.22 15.19 -21.63
C GLN A 224 7.37 13.89 -20.83
N ALA A 225 7.43 12.74 -21.50
CA ALA A 225 7.61 11.45 -20.84
C ALA A 225 8.93 11.37 -20.06
N ALA A 226 10.01 11.94 -20.61
CA ALA A 226 11.32 11.97 -19.94
C ALA A 226 11.30 12.89 -18.70
N VAL A 227 10.60 14.03 -18.76
CA VAL A 227 10.46 14.92 -17.60
C VAL A 227 9.62 14.28 -16.49
N ARG A 228 8.50 13.63 -16.83
CA ARG A 228 7.71 12.85 -15.86
C ARG A 228 8.54 11.75 -15.20
N ALA A 229 9.40 11.07 -15.98
CA ALA A 229 10.31 10.07 -15.46
C ALA A 229 11.36 10.65 -14.49
N GLU A 230 11.89 11.86 -14.75
CA GLU A 230 12.81 12.55 -13.82
C GLU A 230 12.11 12.85 -12.47
N ILE A 231 10.88 13.36 -12.51
CA ILE A 231 10.09 13.67 -11.31
C ILE A 231 9.79 12.37 -10.54
N ARG A 232 9.32 11.33 -11.24
CA ARG A 232 9.06 10.02 -10.66
C ARG A 232 10.30 9.43 -10.00
N ALA A 233 11.47 9.49 -10.65
CA ALA A 233 12.70 8.93 -10.10
C ALA A 233 13.06 9.56 -8.75
N ALA A 234 12.86 10.87 -8.59
CA ALA A 234 13.07 11.54 -7.30
C ALA A 234 12.12 11.03 -6.21
N ILE A 235 10.85 10.78 -6.55
CA ILE A 235 9.83 10.25 -5.64
C ILE A 235 10.16 8.80 -5.25
N ASP A 236 10.38 7.94 -6.25
CA ASP A 236 10.65 6.51 -6.07
C ASP A 236 11.93 6.31 -5.22
N GLN A 237 13.01 7.05 -5.52
CA GLN A 237 14.24 7.00 -4.73
C GLN A 237 14.01 7.47 -3.29
N GLY A 238 13.32 8.60 -3.12
CA GLY A 238 13.07 9.16 -1.80
C GLY A 238 12.27 8.23 -0.89
N PHE A 239 11.27 7.52 -1.42
CA PHE A 239 10.56 6.50 -0.66
C PHE A 239 11.39 5.22 -0.44
N ALA A 240 12.20 4.80 -1.42
CA ALA A 240 13.11 3.67 -1.25
C ALA A 240 14.10 3.89 -0.09
N ASP A 241 14.56 5.13 0.09
CA ASP A 241 15.46 5.53 1.18
C ASP A 241 14.81 5.45 2.59
N LEU A 242 13.49 5.25 2.67
CA LEU A 242 12.77 4.99 3.93
C LEU A 242 12.78 3.51 4.33
N LEU A 243 13.23 2.60 3.47
CA LEU A 243 13.24 1.16 3.77
C LEU A 243 14.00 0.82 5.07
N PRO A 244 15.17 1.43 5.37
CA PRO A 244 15.89 1.19 6.62
C PRO A 244 15.11 1.57 7.88
N LEU A 245 14.14 2.51 7.79
CA LEU A 245 13.35 2.95 8.94
C LEU A 245 12.39 1.87 9.47
N ARG A 246 12.15 0.79 8.72
CA ARG A 246 11.28 -0.32 9.14
C ARG A 246 11.69 -0.91 10.48
N ASP A 247 12.99 -1.03 10.68
CA ASP A 247 13.59 -1.71 11.82
C ASP A 247 13.99 -0.72 12.94
N ASP A 248 13.78 0.59 12.70
CA ASP A 248 13.97 1.65 13.69
C ASP A 248 12.90 1.58 14.79
N ARG A 249 13.34 1.79 16.04
CA ARG A 249 12.53 1.77 17.26
C ARG A 249 12.63 3.08 18.05
N SER A 250 13.22 4.11 17.44
CA SER A 250 13.37 5.44 18.00
C SER A 250 12.01 6.05 18.38
N ALA A 251 11.99 6.83 19.47
CA ALA A 251 10.76 7.46 19.96
C ALA A 251 10.25 8.56 19.01
N ASP A 252 11.15 9.14 18.22
CA ASP A 252 10.90 10.20 17.24
C ASP A 252 10.66 9.66 15.81
N LEU A 253 10.64 8.34 15.60
CA LEU A 253 10.47 7.71 14.28
C LEU A 253 9.33 8.32 13.45
N ARG A 254 8.17 8.61 14.06
CA ARG A 254 7.03 9.21 13.35
C ARG A 254 7.36 10.62 12.84
N THR A 255 8.03 11.42 13.66
CA THR A 255 8.46 12.78 13.31
C THR A 255 9.49 12.71 12.17
N THR A 256 10.50 11.86 12.32
CA THR A 256 11.53 11.63 11.30
C THR A 256 10.90 11.17 10.00
N SER A 257 10.04 10.16 10.02
CA SER A 257 9.29 9.68 8.85
C SER A 257 8.51 10.80 8.17
N GLY A 258 7.76 11.61 8.92
CA GLY A 258 7.02 12.75 8.39
C GLY A 258 7.90 13.82 7.73
N GLN A 259 9.04 14.15 8.35
CA GLN A 259 10.02 15.07 7.77
C GLN A 259 10.57 14.54 6.44
N ARG A 260 10.94 13.26 6.37
CA ARG A 260 11.39 12.64 5.12
C ARG A 260 10.30 12.67 4.05
N GLY A 261 9.04 12.45 4.40
CA GLY A 261 7.91 12.63 3.47
C GLY A 261 7.83 14.03 2.84
N THR A 262 8.10 15.06 3.63
CA THR A 262 8.15 16.46 3.17
C THR A 262 9.36 16.70 2.25
N GLU A 263 10.52 16.16 2.61
CA GLU A 263 11.74 16.23 1.79
C GLU A 263 11.56 15.56 0.42
N ILE A 264 10.88 14.41 0.37
CA ILE A 264 10.57 13.70 -0.89
C ILE A 264 9.71 14.59 -1.80
N ALA A 265 8.64 15.20 -1.27
CA ALA A 265 7.79 16.10 -2.03
C ALA A 265 8.57 17.34 -2.51
N HIS A 266 9.43 17.90 -1.67
CA HIS A 266 10.28 19.03 -2.03
C HIS A 266 11.26 18.68 -3.17
N ALA A 267 11.89 17.51 -3.11
CA ALA A 267 12.79 17.04 -4.17
C ALA A 267 12.07 16.85 -5.51
N ALA A 268 10.84 16.32 -5.49
CA ALA A 268 9.99 16.21 -6.67
C ALA A 268 9.63 17.59 -7.25
N ALA A 269 9.22 18.54 -6.40
CA ALA A 269 8.93 19.91 -6.83
C ALA A 269 10.18 20.64 -7.35
N GLN A 270 11.37 20.36 -6.81
CA GLN A 270 12.62 20.85 -7.38
C GLN A 270 12.89 20.27 -8.77
N ALA A 271 12.54 19.00 -9.02
CA ALA A 271 12.66 18.39 -10.35
C ALA A 271 11.76 19.11 -11.36
N VAL A 272 10.51 19.42 -10.99
CA VAL A 272 9.61 20.27 -11.79
C VAL A 272 10.27 21.60 -12.11
N ARG A 273 10.70 22.37 -11.10
CA ARG A 273 11.32 23.68 -11.29
C ARG A 273 12.61 23.66 -12.12
N ARG A 274 13.40 22.59 -12.03
CA ARG A 274 14.60 22.39 -12.88
C ARG A 274 14.20 22.18 -14.34
N ALA A 275 13.15 21.40 -14.59
CA ALA A 275 12.63 21.19 -15.92
C ALA A 275 12.04 22.49 -16.49
N GLU A 276 11.28 23.26 -15.70
CA GLU A 276 10.73 24.55 -16.15
C GLU A 276 11.85 25.49 -16.62
N ARG A 277 12.88 25.70 -15.80
CA ARG A 277 14.05 26.52 -16.19
C ARG A 277 14.79 26.00 -17.43
N ARG A 278 14.80 24.68 -17.65
CA ARG A 278 15.47 24.05 -18.81
C ARG A 278 14.74 24.33 -20.11
N PHE A 279 13.41 24.39 -20.07
CA PHE A 279 12.56 24.56 -21.25
C PHE A 279 11.99 25.99 -21.40
N GLN A 280 12.20 26.86 -20.42
CA GLN A 280 11.79 28.26 -20.51
C GLN A 280 12.60 28.98 -21.61
N PRO A 281 11.94 29.68 -22.55
CA PRO A 281 12.65 30.45 -23.56
C PRO A 281 13.48 31.54 -22.89
N PRO A 282 14.67 31.87 -23.42
CA PRO A 282 15.46 32.99 -22.90
C PRO A 282 14.61 34.26 -22.92
N ALA A 283 14.66 35.04 -21.84
CA ALA A 283 13.86 36.25 -21.69
C ALA A 283 14.10 37.17 -22.91
N ALA A 284 13.02 37.66 -23.52
CA ALA A 284 13.06 38.56 -24.67
C ALA A 284 13.73 39.89 -24.27
N GLY A 285 15.06 39.93 -24.34
CA GLY A 285 15.88 41.02 -23.81
C GLY A 285 17.32 40.60 -23.55
N GLU A 286 17.56 39.32 -23.28
CA GLU A 286 18.91 38.74 -23.19
C GLU A 286 19.41 38.36 -24.61
N ARG A 287 19.30 39.31 -25.55
CA ARG A 287 20.09 39.22 -26.78
C ARG A 287 21.53 39.38 -26.36
N VAL A 288 22.27 38.28 -26.38
CA VAL A 288 23.73 38.22 -26.27
C VAL A 288 24.33 39.30 -27.17
N VAL A 289 24.63 40.45 -26.57
CA VAL A 289 25.54 41.46 -27.11
C VAL A 289 26.93 40.92 -26.81
N ASP A 290 27.33 39.89 -27.54
CA ASP A 290 28.74 39.56 -27.67
C ASP A 290 29.06 39.18 -29.11
N ARG A 291 29.00 40.20 -29.97
CA ARG A 291 29.60 40.16 -31.31
C ARG A 291 30.95 40.88 -31.35
N SER A 292 31.49 41.30 -30.22
CA SER A 292 32.70 42.12 -30.14
C SER A 292 33.96 41.39 -29.64
N GLN A 293 33.88 40.15 -29.14
CA GLN A 293 35.08 39.42 -28.70
C GLN A 293 35.62 38.33 -29.66
N VAL A 294 35.02 38.10 -30.84
CA VAL A 294 35.50 37.07 -31.81
C VAL A 294 36.65 37.59 -32.71
N ARG A 295 37.48 38.52 -32.24
CA ARG A 295 38.66 38.96 -33.01
C ARG A 295 39.86 39.20 -32.10
N LEU A 296 40.45 38.13 -31.59
CA LEU A 296 41.90 37.93 -31.32
C LEU A 296 42.06 36.84 -30.25
N GLU A 297 42.07 35.57 -30.64
CA GLU A 297 42.82 34.49 -29.96
C GLU A 297 42.70 33.19 -30.79
N ILE A 298 43.17 33.28 -32.03
CA ILE A 298 43.72 32.13 -32.73
C ILE A 298 45.18 32.07 -32.27
N ILE A 299 45.65 30.88 -31.89
CA ILE A 299 47.03 30.51 -31.46
C ILE A 299 47.16 30.32 -29.93
N SER A 300 46.84 29.12 -29.44
CA SER A 300 47.80 28.23 -28.76
C SER A 300 47.10 27.05 -28.08
N SER A 301 47.15 25.88 -28.73
CA SER A 301 46.90 24.58 -28.09
C SER A 301 48.19 24.10 -27.39
N PRO A 302 48.06 23.36 -26.28
CA PRO A 302 48.61 22.00 -26.34
C PRO A 302 47.71 20.91 -25.74
N SER A 303 47.78 19.77 -26.43
CA SER A 303 47.45 18.39 -26.10
C SER A 303 47.36 18.03 -24.60
N ARG A 304 46.26 17.37 -24.20
CA ARG A 304 46.23 16.55 -22.98
C ARG A 304 45.41 15.27 -23.17
N ALA A 305 46.05 14.18 -22.77
CA ALA A 305 45.67 12.79 -22.94
C ALA A 305 44.39 12.36 -22.20
N GLU A 306 43.63 11.54 -22.93
CA GLU A 306 42.86 10.36 -22.54
C GLU A 306 42.77 10.00 -21.05
N ARG A 307 41.53 9.89 -20.54
CA ARG A 307 41.09 8.88 -19.58
C ARG A 307 39.56 8.72 -19.65
N SER A 308 39.12 7.75 -20.44
CA SER A 308 37.74 7.26 -20.45
C SER A 308 37.54 6.26 -19.31
N GLY A 309 36.61 6.55 -18.42
CA GLY A 309 36.09 5.64 -17.40
C GLY A 309 34.59 5.87 -17.26
N THR A 310 33.81 5.31 -18.18
CA THR A 310 32.34 5.33 -18.12
C THR A 310 31.85 4.17 -17.26
N ALA A 311 31.49 4.48 -16.02
CA ALA A 311 30.63 3.61 -15.20
C ALA A 311 29.20 3.74 -15.76
N GLY A 312 28.71 2.67 -16.39
CA GLY A 312 27.38 2.63 -16.97
C GLY A 312 26.32 2.42 -15.91
N ASP A 313 25.42 3.40 -15.78
CA ASP A 313 24.09 3.21 -15.22
C ASP A 313 23.37 2.12 -16.02
N ARG A 314 23.12 0.98 -15.39
CA ARG A 314 22.26 -0.07 -15.93
C ARG A 314 20.82 0.28 -15.58
N PRO A 315 19.94 0.61 -16.55
CA PRO A 315 18.52 0.71 -16.28
C PRO A 315 18.00 -0.65 -15.79
N ALA A 316 17.06 -0.62 -14.84
CA ALA A 316 16.39 -1.81 -14.34
C ALA A 316 15.78 -2.58 -15.53
N ALA A 317 16.23 -3.81 -15.74
CA ALA A 317 15.76 -4.64 -16.83
C ALA A 317 14.26 -4.91 -16.68
N THR A 318 13.49 -4.55 -17.70
CA THR A 318 12.11 -5.04 -17.85
C THR A 318 12.13 -6.57 -17.97
N PRO A 319 11.29 -7.29 -17.21
CA PRO A 319 11.22 -8.74 -17.28
C PRO A 319 10.89 -9.20 -18.70
N SER A 320 11.52 -10.29 -19.13
CA SER A 320 11.33 -10.89 -20.44
C SER A 320 9.93 -11.50 -20.59
N GLU A 321 9.46 -11.65 -21.83
CA GLU A 321 8.17 -12.28 -22.13
C GLU A 321 8.07 -13.72 -21.56
N GLY A 322 9.19 -14.45 -21.54
CA GLY A 322 9.27 -15.78 -20.93
C GLY A 322 9.08 -15.78 -19.41
N GLU A 323 9.61 -14.77 -18.71
CA GLU A 323 9.39 -14.61 -17.27
C GLU A 323 7.93 -14.25 -16.94
N LEU A 324 7.30 -13.40 -17.76
CA LEU A 324 5.88 -13.08 -17.65
C LEU A 324 5.01 -14.33 -17.88
N ALA A 325 5.33 -15.14 -18.88
CA ALA A 325 4.61 -16.38 -19.16
C ALA A 325 4.73 -17.41 -18.02
N ALA A 326 5.94 -17.57 -17.47
CA ALA A 326 6.18 -18.44 -16.31
C ALA A 326 5.44 -17.95 -15.06
N LEU A 327 5.38 -16.63 -14.83
CA LEU A 327 4.63 -16.05 -13.71
C LEU A 327 3.13 -16.28 -13.85
N ARG A 328 2.57 -16.09 -15.05
CA ARG A 328 1.16 -16.38 -15.34
C ARG A 328 0.85 -17.86 -15.10
N ALA A 329 1.71 -18.76 -15.58
CA ALA A 329 1.56 -20.20 -15.35
C ALA A 329 1.61 -20.56 -13.86
N LEU A 330 2.52 -19.96 -13.09
CA LEU A 330 2.64 -20.17 -11.65
C LEU A 330 1.40 -19.66 -10.89
N LEU A 331 0.88 -18.48 -11.25
CA LEU A 331 -0.34 -17.93 -10.67
C LEU A 331 -1.57 -18.79 -11.01
N GLN A 332 -1.63 -19.36 -12.22
CA GLN A 332 -2.69 -20.29 -12.62
C GLN A 332 -2.57 -21.65 -11.90
N SER A 333 -1.35 -22.14 -11.68
CA SER A 333 -1.08 -23.44 -11.04
C SER A 333 -1.22 -23.43 -9.51
N GLN A 334 -1.30 -22.24 -8.88
CA GLN A 334 -1.58 -22.11 -7.45
C GLN A 334 -3.07 -22.23 -7.10
N SER A 335 -3.92 -22.58 -8.08
CA SER A 335 -5.25 -23.15 -7.79
C SER A 335 -5.07 -24.33 -6.82
N PRO A 336 -5.80 -24.39 -5.69
CA PRO A 336 -5.61 -25.45 -4.71
C PRO A 336 -5.79 -26.82 -5.37
N PRO A 337 -5.02 -27.85 -4.97
CA PRO A 337 -5.22 -29.19 -5.52
C PRO A 337 -6.68 -29.59 -5.36
N SER A 338 -7.30 -29.99 -6.48
CA SER A 338 -8.63 -30.60 -6.49
C SER A 338 -8.73 -31.62 -5.38
N ARG A 339 -9.74 -31.44 -4.53
CA ARG A 339 -10.10 -32.25 -3.37
C ARG A 339 -9.61 -33.70 -3.49
N LEU A 340 -8.83 -34.14 -2.50
CA LEU A 340 -8.72 -35.56 -2.19
C LEU A 340 -10.14 -36.12 -1.99
N PRO A 341 -10.46 -37.32 -2.50
CA PRO A 341 -11.78 -37.92 -2.33
C PRO A 341 -12.08 -38.10 -0.84
N ALA A 342 -13.32 -37.77 -0.45
CA ALA A 342 -13.81 -37.89 0.91
C ALA A 342 -13.62 -39.33 1.42
N ALA A 343 -12.98 -39.45 2.58
CA ALA A 343 -12.95 -40.70 3.32
C ALA A 343 -14.36 -40.99 3.85
N ASP A 344 -14.83 -42.19 3.55
CA ASP A 344 -16.12 -42.78 3.90
C ASP A 344 -16.29 -42.90 5.43
N PRO A 345 -17.31 -42.27 6.05
CA PRO A 345 -17.54 -42.37 7.49
C PRO A 345 -18.39 -43.60 7.80
N ALA A 346 -17.82 -44.79 7.63
CA ALA A 346 -18.44 -46.02 8.08
C ALA A 346 -17.42 -46.93 8.77
N GLN A 347 -17.67 -47.15 10.07
CA GLN A 347 -17.12 -48.18 10.96
C GLN A 347 -16.08 -47.70 11.98
N THR A 348 -16.55 -47.40 13.19
CA THR A 348 -15.92 -47.91 14.42
C THR A 348 -16.93 -47.88 15.57
N ARG A 349 -17.39 -49.06 15.97
CA ARG A 349 -18.15 -49.28 17.22
C ARG A 349 -17.19 -49.33 18.42
N PRO A 350 -17.68 -49.03 19.63
CA PRO A 350 -16.86 -48.96 20.84
C PRO A 350 -16.65 -50.33 21.48
N ARG A 351 -15.49 -50.53 22.12
CA ARG A 351 -15.23 -51.67 23.02
C ARG A 351 -15.01 -51.15 24.43
N ALA A 352 -15.91 -51.54 25.33
CA ALA A 352 -15.80 -51.33 26.76
C ALA A 352 -14.72 -52.24 27.36
N THR A 353 -13.97 -51.72 28.32
CA THR A 353 -13.42 -52.51 29.43
C THR A 353 -13.42 -51.70 30.72
N HIS A 354 -14.07 -52.28 31.72
CA HIS A 354 -13.97 -51.99 33.14
C HIS A 354 -12.53 -52.09 33.66
N THR A 355 -12.14 -51.18 34.57
CA THR A 355 -11.36 -51.53 35.77
C THR A 355 -11.69 -50.57 36.93
N THR A 356 -11.89 -51.17 38.10
CA THR A 356 -12.34 -50.65 39.40
C THR A 356 -11.21 -50.11 40.31
N SER A 357 -11.61 -49.33 41.35
CA SER A 357 -10.93 -49.07 42.64
C SER A 357 -9.82 -48.00 42.64
N ARG A 358 -9.71 -47.04 43.58
CA ARG A 358 -10.08 -46.93 45.01
C ARG A 358 -10.21 -45.44 45.42
N PRO A 359 -10.86 -45.10 46.55
CA PRO A 359 -10.99 -43.73 47.04
C PRO A 359 -9.80 -43.35 47.93
N ASN A 360 -9.31 -42.10 47.82
CA ASN A 360 -8.35 -41.55 48.76
C ASN A 360 -9.06 -40.53 49.66
N ASP A 361 -9.24 -40.96 50.90
CA ASP A 361 -9.76 -40.22 52.04
C ASP A 361 -8.62 -39.31 52.55
N ASN A 362 -8.84 -37.99 52.60
CA ASN A 362 -7.89 -37.11 53.28
C ASN A 362 -8.64 -36.04 54.08
N ARG A 363 -8.67 -36.26 55.39
CA ARG A 363 -9.19 -35.36 56.42
C ARG A 363 -8.29 -34.14 56.63
N PRO A 364 -8.82 -33.04 57.20
CA PRO A 364 -8.06 -31.84 57.53
C PRO A 364 -7.30 -31.97 58.86
N ARG A 365 -6.19 -31.25 59.01
CA ARG A 365 -5.57 -30.95 60.30
C ARG A 365 -5.64 -29.44 60.56
N ASN A 366 -6.36 -29.08 61.62
CA ASN A 366 -6.18 -27.83 62.33
C ASN A 366 -4.92 -27.92 63.21
N ARG A 367 -4.11 -26.87 63.20
CA ARG A 367 -3.62 -26.17 64.39
C ARG A 367 -3.17 -24.77 64.01
#